data_AF-A0A7W0R231-F1
#
_entry.id   AF-A0A7W0R231-F1
#
_cell.length_a   1.000
_cell.length_b   1.000
_cell.length_c   1.000
_cell.angle_alpha   90.00
_cell.angle_beta   90.00
_cell.angle_gamma   90.00
#
_symmetry.space_group_name_H-M   'P 1'
#
loop_
_entity.id
_entity.type
_entity.pdbx_description
1 polymer ?
#
loop_
_entity_poly.entity_id
_entity_poly.type
_entity_poly.pdbx_seq_one_letter_code
_entity_poly.pdbx_strand_id
1 'polypeptide(L)'
;MLNWVSAALLVGAVVIVVRWLHARVDAVGRTRAFPWFSTVCLVALGFACLVPGLLRARLEQRLSVAAETIVGAPVEVRCQAFGGAFVDAGADLGYVAFGPDGVPERATLIKRNQCRDLSAYLRSSKESPINEQVVAVHVLTHEAMHMRGFKNEAETECLALQYDADMAQLLGASPRAAHDLAVTYWQNVYPRMPAGYRSDECGPGKVLDARLSGAPWSVLE
;
A
#
# COMPACT_ATOMS: atom_id res chain seq x y z
N MET A 1 17.99 4.11 4.87
CA MET A 1 19.36 3.69 4.51
C MET A 1 19.61 3.77 3.00
N LEU A 2 18.79 3.15 2.13
CA LEU A 2 19.02 3.18 0.67
C LEU A 2 19.03 4.59 0.05
N ASN A 3 18.26 5.55 0.56
CA ASN A 3 18.27 6.93 0.05
C ASN A 3 19.64 7.62 0.23
N TRP A 4 20.33 7.37 1.34
CA TRP A 4 21.68 7.88 1.58
C TRP A 4 22.72 7.24 0.66
N VAL A 5 22.57 5.93 0.40
CA VAL A 5 23.40 5.21 -0.58
C VAL A 5 23.19 5.77 -1.98
N SER A 6 21.95 6.00 -2.39
CA SER A 6 21.64 6.66 -3.67
C SER A 6 22.30 8.04 -3.77
N ALA A 7 22.18 8.87 -2.73
CA ALA A 7 22.78 10.21 -2.72
C ALA A 7 24.30 10.13 -2.88
N ALA A 8 24.96 9.23 -2.14
CA ALA A 8 26.40 9.02 -2.24
C ALA A 8 26.84 8.56 -3.65
N LEU A 9 26.11 7.64 -4.29
CA LEU A 9 26.40 7.15 -5.63
C LEU A 9 26.26 8.24 -6.70
N LEU A 10 25.19 9.03 -6.64
CA LEU A 10 24.94 10.14 -7.57
C LEU A 10 25.95 11.28 -7.39
N VAL A 11 26.29 11.63 -6.14
CA VAL A 11 27.36 12.58 -5.85
C VAL A 11 28.71 12.06 -6.36
N GLY A 12 28.99 10.77 -6.19
CA GLY A 12 30.18 10.13 -6.75
C GLY A 12 30.28 10.27 -8.28
N ALA A 13 29.17 10.08 -9.00
CA ALA A 13 29.12 10.28 -10.45
C ALA A 13 29.44 11.74 -10.83
N VAL A 14 28.85 12.71 -10.10
CA VAL A 14 29.14 14.14 -10.30
C VAL A 14 30.62 14.44 -10.05
N VAL A 15 31.21 13.92 -8.97
CA VAL A 15 32.64 14.10 -8.66
C VAL A 15 33.53 13.54 -9.77
N ILE A 16 33.21 12.36 -10.32
CA ILE A 16 33.97 11.78 -11.44
C ILE A 16 33.90 12.68 -12.68
N VAL A 17 32.70 13.16 -13.02
CA VAL A 17 32.51 14.07 -14.16
C VAL A 17 33.31 15.35 -13.94
N VAL A 18 33.14 16.02 -12.81
CA VAL A 18 33.84 17.27 -12.48
C VAL A 18 35.36 17.07 -12.52
N ARG A 19 35.88 15.98 -11.94
CA ARG A 19 37.32 15.67 -12.01
C ARG A 19 37.80 15.47 -13.44
N TRP A 20 37.03 14.77 -14.29
CA TRP A 20 37.37 14.63 -15.70
C TRP A 20 37.35 15.99 -16.42
N LEU A 21 36.36 16.85 -16.16
CA LEU A 21 36.26 18.18 -16.77
C LEU A 21 37.49 19.06 -16.47
N HIS A 22 38.07 18.94 -15.27
CA HIS A 22 39.28 19.66 -14.87
C HIS A 22 40.59 19.02 -15.35
N ALA A 23 40.60 17.72 -15.63
CA ALA A 23 41.81 16.97 -16.00
C ALA A 23 41.69 16.31 -17.39
N ARG A 24 41.02 16.99 -18.33
CA ARG A 24 40.76 16.46 -19.68
C ARG A 24 42.01 16.25 -20.52
N VAL A 25 43.06 17.00 -20.22
CA VAL A 25 44.34 16.96 -20.93
C VAL A 25 45.42 16.53 -19.93
N ASP A 26 46.26 15.58 -20.30
CA ASP A 26 47.38 15.17 -19.46
C ASP A 26 48.56 16.16 -19.52
N ALA A 27 49.60 15.91 -18.72
CA ALA A 27 50.79 16.77 -18.68
C ALA A 27 51.57 16.85 -20.02
N VAL A 28 51.23 16.00 -21.00
CA VAL A 28 51.88 15.90 -22.31
C VAL A 28 50.93 16.37 -23.44
N GLY A 29 49.76 16.91 -23.11
CA GLY A 29 48.82 17.46 -24.08
C GLY A 29 47.83 16.46 -24.69
N ARG A 30 47.77 15.20 -24.23
CA ARG A 30 46.84 14.20 -24.76
C ARG A 30 45.47 14.29 -24.08
N THR A 31 44.41 14.12 -24.85
CA THR A 31 43.04 14.09 -24.33
C THR A 31 42.77 12.75 -23.63
N ARG A 32 42.24 12.81 -22.40
CA ARG A 32 41.81 11.64 -21.65
C ARG A 32 40.39 11.25 -22.06
N ALA A 33 40.18 9.96 -22.32
CA ALA A 33 38.86 9.42 -22.54
C ALA A 33 37.94 9.66 -21.33
N PHE A 34 36.66 9.89 -21.60
CA PHE A 34 35.66 10.04 -20.54
C PHE A 34 35.45 8.71 -19.80
N PRO A 35 35.40 8.71 -18.45
CA PRO A 35 35.18 7.50 -17.64
C PRO A 35 33.71 7.05 -17.69
N TRP A 36 33.28 6.61 -18.87
CA TRP A 36 31.87 6.31 -19.13
C TRP A 36 31.34 5.17 -18.26
N PHE A 37 32.10 4.07 -18.13
CA PHE A 37 31.68 2.90 -17.35
C PHE A 37 31.40 3.29 -15.89
N SER A 38 32.35 3.93 -15.21
CA SER A 38 32.19 4.31 -13.81
C SER A 38 31.04 5.28 -13.61
N THR A 39 30.88 6.26 -14.51
CA THR A 39 29.79 7.24 -14.42
C THR A 39 28.43 6.56 -14.62
N VAL A 40 28.29 5.74 -15.67
CA VAL A 40 27.04 5.02 -15.97
C VAL A 40 26.70 4.03 -14.85
N CYS A 41 27.67 3.27 -14.34
CA CYS A 41 27.44 2.35 -13.23
C CYS A 41 26.97 3.07 -11.96
N LEU A 42 27.61 4.18 -11.57
CA LEU A 42 27.21 4.94 -10.38
C LEU A 42 25.81 5.54 -10.53
N VAL A 43 25.50 6.09 -11.71
CA VAL A 43 24.17 6.62 -12.01
C VAL A 43 23.12 5.52 -11.97
N ALA A 44 23.37 4.40 -12.65
CA ALA A 44 22.44 3.27 -12.70
C ALA A 44 22.18 2.68 -11.30
N LEU A 45 23.23 2.46 -10.50
CA LEU A 45 23.09 1.97 -9.13
C LEU A 45 22.39 2.98 -8.22
N GLY A 46 22.69 4.28 -8.37
CA GLY A 46 22.03 5.36 -7.65
C GLY A 46 20.51 5.33 -7.89
N PHE A 47 20.10 5.30 -9.16
CA PHE A 47 18.68 5.19 -9.51
C PHE A 47 18.06 3.86 -9.04
N ALA A 48 18.77 2.73 -9.16
CA ALA A 48 18.28 1.45 -8.67
C ALA A 48 18.01 1.46 -7.15
N CYS A 49 18.79 2.22 -6.37
CA CYS A 49 18.54 2.40 -4.94
C CYS A 49 17.42 3.40 -4.64
N LEU A 50 17.25 4.45 -5.46
CA LEU A 50 16.27 5.52 -5.22
C LEU A 50 14.84 5.11 -5.59
N VAL A 51 14.67 4.52 -6.77
CA VAL A 51 13.37 4.28 -7.39
C VAL A 51 12.42 3.46 -6.49
N PRO A 52 12.83 2.37 -5.83
CA PRO A 52 11.93 1.60 -4.97
C PRO A 52 11.36 2.43 -3.81
N GLY A 53 12.16 3.32 -3.22
CA GLY A 53 11.73 4.21 -2.14
C GLY A 53 10.69 5.22 -2.61
N LEU A 54 10.92 5.82 -3.79
CA LEU A 54 9.97 6.75 -4.40
C LEU A 54 8.65 6.08 -4.79
N LEU A 55 8.71 4.88 -5.38
CA LEU A 55 7.51 4.12 -5.74
C LEU A 55 6.68 3.74 -4.51
N ARG A 56 7.35 3.33 -3.42
CA ARG A 56 6.66 3.04 -2.16
C ARG A 56 6.01 4.28 -1.57
N ALA A 57 6.71 5.42 -1.49
CA ALA A 57 6.15 6.65 -0.95
C ALA A 57 4.93 7.13 -1.75
N ARG A 58 4.95 6.99 -3.09
CA ARG A 58 3.80 7.28 -3.94
C ARG A 58 2.63 6.32 -3.71
N LEU A 59 2.92 5.04 -3.50
CA LEU A 59 1.89 4.05 -3.17
C LEU A 59 1.25 4.40 -1.82
N GLU A 60 2.05 4.54 -0.76
CA GLU A 60 1.61 4.90 0.59
C GLU A 60 0.75 6.17 0.57
N GLN A 61 1.16 7.20 -0.16
CA GLN A 61 0.38 8.44 -0.31
C GLN A 61 -0.96 8.21 -1.02
N ARG A 62 -1.00 7.39 -2.09
CA ARG A 62 -2.25 7.07 -2.78
C ARG A 62 -3.21 6.27 -1.91
N LEU A 63 -2.70 5.32 -1.13
CA LEU A 63 -3.50 4.51 -0.20
C LEU A 63 -4.01 5.37 0.96
N SER A 64 -3.17 6.26 1.49
CA SER A 64 -3.55 7.18 2.57
C SER A 64 -4.72 8.08 2.15
N VAL A 65 -4.67 8.71 0.97
CA VAL A 65 -5.76 9.56 0.46
C VAL A 65 -7.09 8.80 0.33
N ALA A 66 -7.06 7.54 -0.11
CA ALA A 66 -8.26 6.71 -0.16
C ALA A 66 -8.77 6.39 1.26
N ALA A 67 -7.89 5.96 2.16
CA ALA A 67 -8.24 5.67 3.55
C ALA A 67 -8.77 6.90 4.30
N GLU A 68 -8.20 8.08 4.08
CA GLU A 68 -8.66 9.35 4.66
C GLU A 68 -10.14 9.63 4.35
N THR A 69 -10.57 9.30 3.13
CA THR A 69 -11.96 9.50 2.71
C THR A 69 -12.91 8.56 3.44
N ILE A 70 -12.50 7.31 3.64
CA ILE A 70 -13.27 6.30 4.37
C ILE A 70 -13.28 6.58 5.88
N VAL A 71 -12.14 7.03 6.43
CA VAL A 71 -12.01 7.35 7.87
C VAL A 71 -12.70 8.67 8.22
N GLY A 72 -12.72 9.63 7.29
CA GLY A 72 -13.22 10.99 7.51
C GLY A 72 -12.22 11.90 8.25
N ALA A 73 -10.95 11.50 8.34
CA ALA A 73 -9.88 12.27 8.98
C ALA A 73 -8.52 11.96 8.33
N PRO A 74 -7.51 12.85 8.46
CA PRO A 74 -6.16 12.60 7.98
C PRO A 74 -5.56 11.33 8.62
N VAL A 75 -5.04 10.41 7.80
CA VAL A 75 -4.44 9.14 8.21
C VAL A 75 -3.23 8.78 7.36
N GLU A 76 -2.37 7.93 7.88
CA GLU A 76 -1.16 7.47 7.18
C GLU A 76 -1.16 5.95 6.99
N VAL A 77 -1.08 5.52 5.72
CA VAL A 77 -0.91 4.10 5.37
C VAL A 77 0.57 3.86 5.05
N ARG A 78 1.21 2.99 5.84
CA ARG A 78 2.62 2.63 5.65
C ARG A 78 2.75 1.20 5.14
N CYS A 79 3.71 0.98 4.24
CA CYS A 79 4.04 -0.33 3.72
C CYS A 79 5.32 -0.87 4.36
N GLN A 80 5.24 -2.09 4.90
CA GLN A 80 6.35 -2.78 5.52
C GLN A 80 7.56 -2.91 4.58
N ALA A 81 8.72 -2.46 5.05
CA ALA A 81 9.99 -2.55 4.31
C ALA A 81 10.54 -3.99 4.31
N PHE A 82 11.49 -4.27 3.40
CA PHE A 82 12.16 -5.57 3.28
C PHE A 82 12.63 -6.08 4.65
N GLY A 83 13.41 -5.30 5.40
CA GLY A 83 13.94 -5.71 6.71
C GLY A 83 12.88 -5.90 7.80
N GLY A 84 11.75 -5.18 7.72
CA GLY A 84 10.64 -5.35 8.66
C GLY A 84 9.93 -6.71 8.49
N ALA A 85 9.91 -7.25 7.27
CA ALA A 85 9.29 -8.54 6.97
C ALA A 85 10.11 -9.76 7.45
N PHE A 86 11.40 -9.59 7.77
CA PHE A 86 12.24 -10.68 8.30
C PHE A 86 12.13 -10.84 9.82
N VAL A 87 11.63 -9.83 10.51
CA VAL A 87 11.50 -9.81 11.98
C VAL A 87 10.06 -9.88 12.46
N ASP A 88 9.10 -9.90 11.54
CA ASP A 88 7.67 -9.93 11.80
C ASP A 88 7.12 -11.35 11.67
N ALA A 89 6.64 -11.89 12.79
CA ALA A 89 6.07 -13.23 12.90
C ALA A 89 4.54 -13.22 13.17
N GLY A 90 3.89 -12.05 13.13
CA GLY A 90 2.46 -11.93 13.38
C GLY A 90 1.62 -12.59 12.28
N ALA A 91 0.39 -13.01 12.59
CA ALA A 91 -0.56 -13.51 11.59
C ALA A 91 -1.27 -12.37 10.83
N ASP A 92 -1.38 -11.20 11.45
CA ASP A 92 -2.23 -10.09 10.99
C ASP A 92 -1.66 -9.42 9.73
N LEU A 93 -2.50 -9.07 8.76
CA LEU A 93 -2.07 -8.55 7.46
C LEU A 93 -1.87 -7.03 7.43
N GLY A 94 -2.38 -6.36 8.46
CA GLY A 94 -2.16 -4.96 8.81
C GLY A 94 -2.26 -4.78 10.34
N TYR A 95 -1.99 -3.58 10.84
CA TYR A 95 -2.13 -3.26 12.27
C TYR A 95 -2.28 -1.76 12.51
N VAL A 96 -3.23 -1.38 13.37
CA VAL A 96 -3.41 -0.04 13.96
C VAL A 96 -3.17 -0.12 15.47
N ALA A 97 -2.25 0.70 15.98
CA ALA A 97 -2.04 0.80 17.42
C ALA A 97 -3.16 1.60 18.09
N PHE A 98 -3.53 1.21 19.31
CA PHE A 98 -4.47 1.96 20.14
C PHE A 98 -3.76 2.52 21.37
N GLY A 99 -4.00 3.79 21.67
CA GLY A 99 -3.49 4.46 22.85
C GLY A 99 -4.06 3.87 24.15
N PRO A 100 -3.47 4.21 25.31
CA PRO A 100 -3.97 3.78 26.63
C PRO A 100 -5.38 4.28 26.96
N ASP A 101 -5.81 5.37 26.31
CA ASP A 101 -7.14 5.96 26.33
C ASP A 101 -8.14 5.25 25.38
N GLY A 102 -7.65 4.28 24.62
CA GLY A 102 -8.42 3.53 23.66
C GLY A 102 -8.66 4.24 22.33
N VAL A 103 -7.98 5.35 22.06
CA VAL A 103 -8.04 6.08 20.79
C VAL A 103 -7.10 5.42 19.77
N PRO A 104 -7.53 5.13 18.53
CA PRO A 104 -6.65 4.58 17.51
C PRO A 104 -5.60 5.61 17.08
N GLU A 105 -4.39 5.12 16.79
CA GLU A 105 -3.44 5.88 16.00
C GLU A 105 -4.03 6.15 14.61
N ARG A 106 -3.69 7.31 14.04
CA ARG A 106 -4.08 7.69 12.68
C ARG A 106 -3.10 7.13 11.64
N ALA A 107 -2.61 5.92 11.89
CA ALA A 107 -1.70 5.25 11.00
C ALA A 107 -1.87 3.73 11.06
N THR A 108 -1.72 3.06 9.92
CA THR A 108 -1.67 1.60 9.82
C THR A 108 -0.39 1.16 9.12
N LEU A 109 0.14 0.00 9.53
CA LEU A 109 1.23 -0.68 8.83
C LEU A 109 0.69 -1.89 8.07
N ILE A 110 0.63 -1.81 6.74
CA ILE A 110 0.22 -2.92 5.88
C ILE A 110 1.45 -3.79 5.54
N LYS A 111 1.28 -5.11 5.65
CA LYS A 111 2.34 -6.07 5.34
C LYS A 111 2.78 -6.01 3.90
N ARG A 112 4.04 -6.39 3.68
CA ARG A 112 4.71 -6.24 2.38
C ARG A 112 3.96 -6.92 1.22
N ASN A 113 3.46 -8.14 1.43
CA ASN A 113 2.74 -8.87 0.38
C ASN A 113 1.43 -8.15 0.02
N GLN A 114 0.67 -7.68 1.02
CA GLN A 114 -0.55 -6.92 0.78
C GLN A 114 -0.27 -5.59 0.07
N CYS A 115 0.78 -4.87 0.45
CA CYS A 115 1.19 -3.67 -0.28
C CYS A 115 1.61 -3.96 -1.73
N ARG A 116 2.26 -5.11 -1.99
CA ARG A 116 2.58 -5.53 -3.36
C ARG A 116 1.29 -5.77 -4.15
N ASP A 117 0.32 -6.45 -3.54
CA ASP A 117 -0.92 -6.84 -4.20
C ASP A 117 -1.84 -5.62 -4.41
N LEU A 118 -1.88 -4.66 -3.48
CA LEU A 118 -2.45 -3.31 -3.67
C LEU A 118 -1.77 -2.54 -4.80
N SER A 119 -0.44 -2.59 -4.88
CA SER A 119 0.30 -1.95 -5.98
C SER A 119 -0.04 -2.58 -7.33
N ALA A 120 -0.18 -3.90 -7.38
CA ALA A 120 -0.59 -4.62 -8.58
C ALA A 120 -2.04 -4.28 -8.97
N TYR A 121 -2.96 -4.22 -8.00
CA TYR A 121 -4.35 -3.80 -8.21
C TYR A 121 -4.46 -2.37 -8.74
N LEU A 122 -3.65 -1.44 -8.21
CA LEU A 122 -3.61 -0.06 -8.70
C LEU A 122 -3.14 0.05 -10.16
N ARG A 123 -2.33 -0.90 -10.64
CA ARG A 123 -1.82 -0.95 -12.02
C ARG A 123 -2.67 -1.81 -12.96
N SER A 124 -3.66 -2.55 -12.44
CA SER A 124 -4.52 -3.42 -13.24
C SER A 124 -5.72 -2.65 -13.81
N SER A 125 -6.53 -3.34 -14.62
CA SER A 125 -7.81 -2.81 -15.11
C SER A 125 -8.90 -2.76 -14.03
N LYS A 126 -8.70 -3.42 -12.88
CA LYS A 126 -9.69 -3.63 -11.80
C LYS A 126 -10.93 -4.46 -12.16
N GLU A 127 -11.15 -4.80 -13.44
CA GLU A 127 -12.34 -5.54 -13.91
C GLU A 127 -12.37 -7.02 -13.47
N SER A 128 -11.22 -7.62 -13.19
CA SER A 128 -11.13 -9.04 -12.77
C SER A 128 -9.92 -9.25 -11.84
N PRO A 129 -9.98 -8.72 -10.61
CA PRO A 129 -8.91 -8.87 -9.64
C PRO A 129 -8.76 -10.33 -9.23
N ILE A 130 -7.52 -10.78 -9.08
CA ILE A 130 -7.24 -12.08 -8.44
C ILE A 130 -7.57 -12.01 -6.94
N ASN A 131 -7.77 -13.15 -6.28
CA ASN A 131 -8.14 -13.22 -4.87
C ASN A 131 -7.20 -12.42 -3.96
N GLU A 132 -5.90 -12.44 -4.23
CA GLU A 132 -4.90 -11.69 -3.47
C GLU A 132 -5.14 -10.18 -3.55
N GLN A 133 -5.58 -9.67 -4.69
CA GLN A 133 -5.92 -8.25 -4.86
C GLN A 133 -7.22 -7.89 -4.16
N VAL A 134 -8.23 -8.77 -4.23
CA VAL A 134 -9.50 -8.61 -3.50
C VAL A 134 -9.21 -8.52 -1.99
N VAL A 135 -8.43 -9.47 -1.46
CA VAL A 135 -8.01 -9.48 -0.04
C VAL A 135 -7.18 -8.25 0.30
N ALA A 136 -6.27 -7.81 -0.57
CA ALA A 136 -5.42 -6.65 -0.28
C ALA A 136 -6.21 -5.34 -0.20
N VAL A 137 -7.23 -5.16 -1.06
CA VAL A 137 -8.18 -4.05 -0.96
C VAL A 137 -8.98 -4.15 0.35
N HIS A 138 -9.49 -5.34 0.68
CA HIS A 138 -10.22 -5.55 1.92
C HIS A 138 -9.38 -5.24 3.16
N VAL A 139 -8.12 -5.70 3.22
CA VAL A 139 -7.21 -5.39 4.33
C VAL A 139 -7.07 -3.87 4.50
N LEU A 140 -6.90 -3.10 3.42
CA LEU A 140 -6.85 -1.65 3.53
C LEU A 140 -8.16 -1.07 4.11
N THR A 141 -9.32 -1.58 3.68
CA THR A 141 -10.63 -1.18 4.23
C THR A 141 -10.77 -1.55 5.71
N HIS A 142 -10.34 -2.74 6.09
CA HIS A 142 -10.36 -3.27 7.46
C HIS A 142 -9.52 -2.39 8.40
N GLU A 143 -8.28 -2.09 8.00
CA GLU A 143 -7.41 -1.19 8.75
C GLU A 143 -8.00 0.23 8.85
N ALA A 144 -8.71 0.69 7.82
CA ALA A 144 -9.43 1.97 7.87
C ALA A 144 -10.55 1.94 8.93
N MET A 145 -11.27 0.83 9.09
CA MET A 145 -12.27 0.70 10.16
C MET A 145 -11.63 0.72 11.55
N HIS A 146 -10.47 0.10 11.74
CA HIS A 146 -9.72 0.26 12.98
C HIS A 146 -9.32 1.71 13.26
N MET A 147 -8.86 2.45 12.23
CA MET A 147 -8.55 3.88 12.37
C MET A 147 -9.80 4.75 12.68
N ARG A 148 -11.00 4.28 12.34
CA ARG A 148 -12.28 4.90 12.77
C ARG A 148 -12.65 4.60 14.22
N GLY A 149 -11.96 3.68 14.88
CA GLY A 149 -12.13 3.34 16.29
C GLY A 149 -12.83 2.00 16.57
N PHE A 150 -13.13 1.21 15.54
CA PHE A 150 -13.68 -0.13 15.72
C PHE A 150 -12.59 -1.09 16.19
N LYS A 151 -12.80 -1.76 17.33
CA LYS A 151 -11.81 -2.68 17.94
C LYS A 151 -12.20 -4.14 17.85
N ASN A 152 -13.49 -4.42 17.72
CA ASN A 152 -13.97 -5.78 17.64
C ASN A 152 -13.73 -6.30 16.22
N GLU A 153 -12.85 -7.29 16.06
CA GLU A 153 -12.47 -7.85 14.77
C GLU A 153 -13.67 -8.25 13.90
N ALA A 154 -14.70 -8.88 14.48
CA ALA A 154 -15.88 -9.31 13.74
C ALA A 154 -16.78 -8.14 13.29
N GLU A 155 -16.89 -7.10 14.11
CA GLU A 155 -17.58 -5.84 13.75
C GLU A 155 -16.79 -5.08 12.68
N THR A 156 -15.48 -4.93 12.87
CA THR A 156 -14.55 -4.28 11.94
C THR A 156 -14.59 -4.98 10.57
N GLU A 157 -14.48 -6.31 10.54
CA GLU A 157 -14.56 -7.12 9.33
C GLU A 157 -15.91 -6.93 8.62
N CYS A 158 -17.01 -6.97 9.38
CA CYS A 158 -18.36 -6.79 8.84
C CYS A 158 -18.59 -5.39 8.28
N LEU A 159 -18.00 -4.37 8.88
CA LEU A 159 -18.12 -3.01 8.37
C LEU A 159 -17.21 -2.80 7.16
N ALA A 160 -15.99 -3.37 7.20
CA ALA A 160 -15.02 -3.28 6.12
C ALA A 160 -15.56 -3.85 4.82
N LEU A 161 -16.18 -5.04 4.85
CA LEU A 161 -16.76 -5.63 3.63
C LEU A 161 -17.86 -4.74 3.03
N GLN A 162 -18.57 -3.96 3.83
CA GLN A 162 -19.61 -3.05 3.35
C GLN A 162 -19.02 -1.77 2.73
N TYR A 163 -17.78 -1.43 3.07
CA TYR A 163 -17.03 -0.30 2.50
C TYR A 163 -16.06 -0.71 1.38
N ASP A 164 -15.92 -2.01 1.08
CA ASP A 164 -14.96 -2.48 0.07
C ASP A 164 -15.24 -1.90 -1.32
N ALA A 165 -16.51 -1.74 -1.70
CA ALA A 165 -16.86 -1.10 -2.96
C ALA A 165 -16.45 0.38 -2.99
N ASP A 166 -16.61 1.11 -1.89
CA ASP A 166 -16.20 2.52 -1.81
C ASP A 166 -14.67 2.63 -1.87
N MET A 167 -13.95 1.78 -1.13
CA MET A 167 -12.49 1.71 -1.18
C MET A 167 -11.99 1.39 -2.59
N ALA A 168 -12.56 0.38 -3.25
CA ALA A 168 -12.20 0.00 -4.61
C ALA A 168 -12.42 1.15 -5.61
N GLN A 169 -13.53 1.91 -5.49
CA GLN A 169 -13.78 3.10 -6.30
C GLN A 169 -12.75 4.21 -6.05
N LEU A 170 -12.37 4.47 -4.80
CA LEU A 170 -11.31 5.44 -4.45
C LEU A 170 -9.94 5.03 -5.01
N LEU A 171 -9.71 3.72 -5.12
CA LEU A 171 -8.54 3.14 -5.80
C LEU A 171 -8.69 3.08 -7.33
N GLY A 172 -9.80 3.60 -7.88
CA GLY A 172 -10.01 3.84 -9.30
C GLY A 172 -10.78 2.74 -10.05
N ALA A 173 -11.48 1.84 -9.36
CA ALA A 173 -12.40 0.91 -10.01
C ALA A 173 -13.69 1.61 -10.47
N SER A 174 -14.33 1.07 -11.52
CA SER A 174 -15.69 1.46 -11.88
C SER A 174 -16.68 1.01 -10.78
N PRO A 175 -17.87 1.63 -10.66
CA PRO A 175 -18.87 1.21 -9.66
C PRO A 175 -19.21 -0.28 -9.74
N ARG A 176 -19.32 -0.82 -10.95
CA ARG A 176 -19.56 -2.25 -11.17
C ARG A 176 -18.38 -3.10 -10.68
N ALA A 177 -17.16 -2.82 -11.15
CA ALA A 177 -15.98 -3.60 -10.76
C ALA A 177 -15.71 -3.55 -9.24
N ALA A 178 -16.03 -2.42 -8.61
CA ALA A 178 -15.92 -2.24 -7.17
C ALA A 178 -16.93 -3.08 -6.38
N HIS A 179 -18.18 -3.12 -6.83
CA HIS A 179 -19.21 -3.97 -6.23
C HIS A 179 -18.89 -5.45 -6.44
N ASP A 180 -18.47 -5.85 -7.66
CA ASP A 180 -18.05 -7.22 -7.96
C ASP A 180 -16.88 -7.66 -7.06
N LEU A 181 -15.94 -6.76 -6.74
CA LEU A 181 -14.86 -7.01 -5.78
C LEU A 181 -15.42 -7.28 -4.37
N ALA A 182 -16.31 -6.43 -3.88
CA ALA A 182 -16.93 -6.59 -2.56
C ALA A 182 -17.73 -7.91 -2.47
N VAL A 183 -18.52 -8.23 -3.50
CA VAL A 183 -19.25 -9.49 -3.63
C VAL A 183 -18.31 -10.68 -3.61
N THR A 184 -17.20 -10.61 -4.35
CA THR A 184 -16.18 -11.66 -4.40
C THR A 184 -15.58 -11.91 -3.01
N TYR A 185 -15.25 -10.86 -2.25
CA TYR A 185 -14.77 -11.00 -0.87
C TYR A 185 -15.82 -11.66 0.02
N TRP A 186 -17.05 -11.14 -0.01
CA TRP A 186 -18.16 -11.63 0.81
C TRP A 186 -18.50 -13.11 0.57
N GLN A 187 -18.52 -13.55 -0.69
CA GLN A 187 -18.90 -14.92 -1.03
C GLN A 187 -17.75 -15.90 -0.84
N ASN A 188 -16.52 -15.48 -1.17
CA ASN A 188 -15.40 -16.40 -1.26
C ASN A 188 -14.47 -16.31 -0.05
N VAL A 189 -14.21 -15.15 0.52
CA VAL A 189 -13.22 -14.99 1.60
C VAL A 189 -13.87 -15.01 2.97
N TYR A 190 -14.87 -14.14 3.19
CA TYR A 190 -15.51 -13.97 4.50
C TYR A 190 -15.96 -15.28 5.17
N PRO A 191 -16.62 -16.25 4.48
CA PRO A 191 -17.12 -17.47 5.13
C PRO A 191 -16.01 -18.39 5.65
N ARG A 192 -14.78 -18.21 5.16
CA ARG A 192 -13.59 -18.99 5.53
C ARG A 192 -12.71 -18.31 6.57
N MET A 193 -13.05 -17.08 6.98
CA MET A 193 -12.31 -16.35 8.00
C MET A 193 -12.39 -17.06 9.38
N PRO A 194 -11.39 -16.86 10.26
CA PRO A 194 -11.43 -17.40 11.62
C PRO A 194 -12.69 -16.94 12.37
N ALA A 195 -13.15 -17.73 13.34
CA ALA A 195 -14.40 -17.44 14.06
C ALA A 195 -14.40 -16.06 14.74
N GLY A 196 -13.25 -15.55 15.19
CA GLY A 196 -13.13 -14.22 15.79
C GLY A 196 -13.34 -13.04 14.83
N TYR A 197 -13.27 -13.28 13.51
CA TYR A 197 -13.50 -12.29 12.45
C TYR A 197 -14.92 -12.38 11.86
N ARG A 198 -15.71 -13.39 12.26
CA ARG A 198 -17.06 -13.61 11.71
C ARG A 198 -18.11 -13.34 12.77
N SER A 199 -19.26 -12.83 12.34
CA SER A 199 -20.43 -12.63 13.19
C SER A 199 -21.70 -13.08 12.47
N ASP A 200 -22.57 -13.82 13.16
CA ASP A 200 -23.89 -14.21 12.65
C ASP A 200 -24.86 -13.01 12.51
N GLU A 201 -24.45 -11.87 13.07
CA GLU A 201 -25.10 -10.57 12.96
C GLU A 201 -24.64 -9.78 11.73
N CYS A 202 -23.71 -10.31 10.95
CA CYS A 202 -23.24 -9.69 9.71
C CYS A 202 -24.04 -10.19 8.50
N GLY A 203 -24.66 -9.28 7.76
CA GLY A 203 -25.40 -9.60 6.53
C GLY A 203 -26.64 -8.74 6.32
N PRO A 204 -27.37 -8.94 5.21
CA PRO A 204 -28.51 -8.10 4.83
C PRO A 204 -29.61 -8.10 5.89
N GLY A 205 -29.99 -6.92 6.36
CA GLY A 205 -31.04 -6.69 7.35
C GLY A 205 -30.70 -7.14 8.77
N LYS A 206 -29.45 -7.53 9.03
CA LYS A 206 -28.98 -7.96 10.36
C LYS A 206 -28.53 -6.76 11.20
N VAL A 207 -28.13 -7.02 12.45
CA VAL A 207 -27.73 -5.97 13.41
C VAL A 207 -26.51 -5.18 12.92
N LEU A 208 -25.54 -5.84 12.27
CA LEU A 208 -24.33 -5.17 11.75
C LEU A 208 -24.49 -4.67 10.30
N ASP A 209 -25.69 -4.71 9.73
CA ASP A 209 -25.94 -4.08 8.43
C ASP A 209 -25.96 -2.55 8.57
N ALA A 210 -24.90 -1.90 8.09
CA ALA A 210 -24.79 -0.44 8.06
C ALA A 210 -25.65 0.19 6.96
N ARG A 211 -26.32 -0.63 6.12
CA ARG A 211 -27.22 -0.21 5.04
C ARG A 211 -26.54 0.70 4.02
N LEU A 212 -25.26 0.44 3.76
CA LEU A 212 -24.50 1.16 2.75
C LEU A 212 -24.93 0.71 1.35
N SER A 213 -25.07 1.66 0.43
CA SER A 213 -25.34 1.35 -0.97
C SER A 213 -24.21 0.55 -1.63
N GLY A 214 -22.98 0.65 -1.11
CA GLY A 214 -21.82 -0.14 -1.54
C GLY A 214 -21.70 -1.54 -0.93
N ALA A 215 -22.63 -1.95 -0.04
CA ALA A 215 -22.55 -3.26 0.58
C ALA A 215 -22.67 -4.41 -0.44
N PRO A 216 -22.00 -5.55 -0.26
CA PRO A 216 -21.99 -6.62 -1.27
C PRO A 216 -23.35 -7.30 -1.48
N TRP A 217 -24.30 -7.11 -0.57
CA TRP A 217 -25.68 -7.57 -0.71
C TRP A 217 -26.64 -6.48 -1.18
N SER A 218 -26.16 -5.25 -1.43
CA SER A 218 -26.97 -4.21 -2.06
C SER A 218 -27.13 -4.50 -3.55
N VAL A 219 -28.24 -4.01 -4.11
CA VAL A 219 -28.44 -3.99 -5.57
C VAL A 219 -27.74 -2.75 -6.11
N LEU A 220 -26.88 -2.92 -7.12
CA LEU A 220 -26.37 -1.81 -7.92
C LEU A 220 -27.55 -1.13 -8.64
N GLU A 221 -27.82 0.12 -8.30
CA GLU A 221 -28.75 0.98 -9.06
C GLU A 221 -28.13 1.49 -10.36
#